data_AF-A0A523W4J2-F1
#
_entry.id   AF-A0A523W4J2-F1
#
_cell.length_a   1.000
_cell.length_b   1.000
_cell.length_c   1.000
_cell.angle_alpha   90.00
_cell.angle_beta   90.00
_cell.angle_gamma   90.00
#
_symmetry.space_group_name_H-M   'P 1'
#
loop_
_entity.id
_entity.type
_entity.pdbx_description
1 polymer ?
#
loop_
_entity_poly.entity_id
_entity_poly.type
_entity_poly.pdbx_seq_one_letter_code
_entity_poly.pdbx_strand_id
1 'polypeptide(L)'
;MKKSILLILLFFIYCNELPIGEEEIGLRGDFEAHEIELSIFNTFTEYNKYAYLGGSVNLIIGKNENYESRILLKFDFPDSTYQGLDAIKLILKRNDRFHKDTVKFSIHLLDVEFDESYANWYDRKEGESWVNQGGDFEEDSILIGEIVGDSLVVEFNYIELDEIMSAEGMIIIPEDSGFVYFHSDEGGYSPQFLIEKNEVISSIPLEDDCHIVTGPEPSGIEDWIGSGMPYRNYAKFVFDSVLIDKKVIYADLSFESEDYFIMRDSIEIGVRELLEPIDDFNTTTGPLIGLKKFAADDTLFSIDIAKHIQRLIEYPDSNFGIFIMFLPESYDIANLKIIRGSHSIKVGYIPPPEER
;
A
#
# COMPACT_ATOMS: atom_id res chain seq x y z
N MET A 1 31.83 -1.80 62.62
CA MET A 1 30.93 -0.64 62.83
C MET A 1 31.47 0.69 62.28
N LYS A 2 32.71 1.13 62.58
CA LYS A 2 33.20 2.45 62.09
C LYS A 2 33.40 2.59 60.57
N LYS A 3 33.71 1.50 59.85
CA LYS A 3 33.87 1.53 58.38
C LYS A 3 32.55 1.59 57.60
N SER A 4 31.47 1.04 58.17
CA SER A 4 30.14 1.01 57.53
C SER A 4 29.44 2.37 57.58
N ILE A 5 29.70 3.18 58.60
CA ILE A 5 29.13 4.53 58.74
C ILE A 5 29.75 5.49 57.72
N LEU A 6 31.05 5.36 57.42
CA LEU A 6 31.73 6.18 56.42
C LEU A 6 31.20 5.89 55.00
N LEU A 7 30.89 4.62 54.71
CA LEU A 7 30.37 4.20 53.40
C LEU A 7 28.93 4.69 53.16
N ILE A 8 28.10 4.70 54.21
CA ILE A 8 26.74 5.25 54.18
C ILE A 8 26.79 6.78 54.00
N LEU A 9 27.72 7.47 54.67
CA LEU A 9 27.90 8.91 54.52
C LEU A 9 28.36 9.30 53.10
N LEU A 10 29.24 8.50 52.48
CA LEU A 10 29.65 8.69 51.08
C LEU A 10 28.49 8.44 50.09
N PHE A 11 27.61 7.47 50.37
CA PHE A 11 26.42 7.21 49.56
C PHE A 11 25.41 8.36 49.63
N PHE A 12 25.23 8.99 50.80
CA PHE A 12 24.34 10.16 50.94
C PHE A 12 24.90 11.44 50.31
N ILE A 13 26.22 11.57 50.19
CA ILE A 13 26.84 12.72 49.49
C ILE A 13 26.76 12.55 47.96
N TYR A 14 26.73 11.32 47.44
CA TYR A 14 26.63 11.04 46.00
C TYR A 14 25.19 10.81 45.47
N CYS A 15 24.18 10.71 46.34
CA CYS A 15 22.77 10.52 45.95
C CYS A 15 21.88 11.77 46.13
N ASN A 16 22.47 12.95 46.40
CA ASN A 16 21.73 14.22 46.43
C ASN A 16 21.87 14.96 45.09
N GLU A 17 21.45 14.33 44.00
CA GLU A 17 20.98 15.10 42.84
C GLU A 17 19.49 15.38 43.09
N LEU A 18 19.22 16.47 43.79
CA LEU A 18 17.90 17.09 43.78
C LEU A 18 17.52 17.36 42.31
N PRO A 19 16.21 17.31 41.95
CA PRO A 19 15.79 17.75 40.63
C PRO A 19 16.33 19.16 40.37
N ILE A 20 17.07 19.29 39.27
CA ILE A 20 17.76 20.51 38.86
C ILE A 20 16.73 21.63 38.76
N GLY A 21 16.96 22.74 39.47
CA GLY A 21 16.09 23.91 39.43
C GLY A 21 16.19 24.63 38.09
N GLU A 22 15.15 25.36 37.68
CA GLU A 22 15.09 26.12 36.42
C GLU A 22 16.30 27.05 36.21
N GLU A 23 16.89 27.57 37.29
CA GLU A 23 18.09 28.43 37.24
C GLU A 23 19.36 27.67 36.81
N GLU A 24 19.51 26.39 37.17
CA GLU A 24 20.65 25.55 36.77
C GLU A 24 20.48 25.00 35.34
N ILE A 25 19.25 24.92 34.84
CA ILE A 25 18.94 24.60 33.44
C ILE A 25 19.44 25.74 32.55
N GLY A 26 19.16 26.99 32.90
CA GLY A 26 19.66 28.15 32.16
C GLY A 26 21.19 28.31 32.15
N LEU A 27 21.90 27.74 33.14
CA LEU A 27 23.37 27.71 33.19
C LEU A 27 24.01 26.63 32.31
N ARG A 28 23.23 25.67 31.78
CA ARG A 28 23.74 24.57 30.94
C ARG A 28 23.58 24.82 29.43
N GLY A 29 23.06 25.99 29.05
CA GLY A 29 22.83 26.38 27.65
C GLY A 29 21.36 26.67 27.39
N ASP A 30 21.09 27.42 26.32
CA ASP A 30 19.73 27.67 25.86
C ASP A 30 19.15 26.38 25.28
N PHE A 31 18.11 25.83 25.92
CA PHE A 31 17.42 24.63 25.45
C PHE A 31 16.20 24.98 24.58
N GLU A 32 16.02 26.26 24.23
CA GLU A 32 15.03 26.65 23.23
C GLU A 32 15.39 26.02 21.88
N ALA A 33 14.44 25.27 21.33
CA ALA A 33 14.62 24.64 20.02
C ALA A 33 14.62 25.75 18.96
N HIS A 34 15.70 25.84 18.20
CA HIS A 34 15.73 26.62 16.99
C HIS A 34 14.98 25.87 15.89
N GLU A 35 14.31 26.61 15.02
CA GLU A 35 13.54 26.04 13.93
C GLU A 35 14.16 26.43 12.59
N ILE A 36 14.22 25.46 11.67
CA ILE A 36 14.55 25.69 10.27
C ILE A 36 13.58 24.92 9.39
N GLU A 37 13.26 25.48 8.23
CA GLU A 37 12.45 24.85 7.21
C GLU A 37 13.34 24.48 6.03
N LEU A 38 13.35 23.19 5.67
CA LEU A 38 14.08 22.70 4.51
C LEU A 38 13.19 22.78 3.29
N SER A 39 13.62 23.56 2.29
CA SER A 39 12.90 23.70 1.03
C SER A 39 13.10 22.47 0.15
N ILE A 40 12.05 22.08 -0.57
CA ILE A 40 12.13 21.04 -1.58
C ILE A 40 13.07 21.45 -2.73
N PHE A 41 13.96 20.54 -3.11
CA PHE A 41 14.85 20.68 -4.26
C PHE A 41 14.21 20.09 -5.53
N ASN A 42 13.66 18.89 -5.42
CA ASN A 42 13.03 18.20 -6.55
C ASN A 42 11.89 17.29 -6.07
N THR A 43 10.86 17.14 -6.90
CA THR A 43 9.76 16.20 -6.70
C THR A 43 9.12 15.79 -8.02
N PHE A 44 8.73 14.52 -8.08
CA PHE A 44 7.98 13.90 -9.18
C PHE A 44 7.37 12.58 -8.70
N THR A 45 6.46 12.04 -9.52
CA THR A 45 5.85 10.73 -9.28
C THR A 45 6.56 9.63 -10.06
N GLU A 46 7.03 8.62 -9.36
CA GLU A 46 7.36 7.32 -9.95
C GLU A 46 6.13 6.43 -9.90
N TYR A 47 5.88 5.68 -10.98
CA TYR A 47 4.73 4.79 -11.05
C TYR A 47 5.08 3.50 -11.79
N ASN A 48 4.55 2.38 -11.30
CA ASN A 48 4.77 1.09 -11.94
C ASN A 48 3.58 0.76 -12.85
N LYS A 49 3.81 0.57 -14.15
CA LYS A 49 2.80 0.06 -15.08
C LYS A 49 2.50 -1.44 -14.87
N TYR A 50 3.35 -2.15 -14.14
CA TYR A 50 3.29 -3.58 -13.87
C TYR A 50 2.90 -3.86 -12.41
N ALA A 51 1.83 -3.24 -11.91
CA ALA A 51 1.38 -3.51 -10.56
C ALA A 51 0.98 -5.00 -10.43
N TYR A 52 1.74 -5.76 -9.67
CA TYR A 52 1.46 -7.16 -9.36
C TYR A 52 0.62 -7.23 -8.09
N LEU A 53 -0.59 -7.73 -8.20
CA LEU A 53 -1.59 -7.67 -7.12
C LEU A 53 -2.13 -9.05 -6.72
N GLY A 54 -1.36 -10.11 -7.02
CA GLY A 54 -1.58 -11.46 -6.49
C GLY A 54 -1.59 -11.50 -4.97
N GLY A 55 -0.48 -11.12 -4.34
CA GLY A 55 -0.37 -11.03 -2.88
C GLY A 55 -1.14 -9.87 -2.21
N SER A 56 -2.18 -9.33 -2.85
CA SER A 56 -3.12 -8.41 -2.22
C SER A 56 -4.03 -9.18 -1.26
N VAL A 57 -4.49 -8.57 -0.18
CA VAL A 57 -5.51 -9.16 0.71
C VAL A 57 -6.94 -9.01 0.19
N ASN A 58 -7.11 -8.36 -0.97
CA ASN A 58 -8.39 -8.06 -1.58
C ASN A 58 -8.36 -8.35 -3.08
N LEU A 59 -9.49 -8.82 -3.60
CA LEU A 59 -9.79 -8.86 -5.02
C LEU A 59 -10.78 -7.74 -5.36
N ILE A 60 -10.50 -6.97 -6.40
CA ILE A 60 -11.27 -5.78 -6.72
C ILE A 60 -11.86 -5.92 -8.11
N ILE A 61 -13.17 -5.70 -8.22
CA ILE A 61 -13.85 -5.55 -9.50
C ILE A 61 -14.51 -4.18 -9.56
N GLY A 62 -14.36 -3.50 -10.68
CA GLY A 62 -15.00 -2.21 -10.86
C GLY A 62 -14.34 -1.34 -11.89
N LYS A 63 -15.06 -0.31 -12.32
CA LYS A 63 -14.52 0.71 -13.21
C LYS A 63 -15.12 2.08 -12.95
N ASN A 64 -14.38 3.11 -13.32
CA ASN A 64 -14.88 4.47 -13.47
C ASN A 64 -14.20 5.11 -14.70
N GLU A 65 -14.20 6.44 -14.80
CA GLU A 65 -13.59 7.14 -15.94
C GLU A 65 -12.06 6.96 -16.02
N ASN A 66 -11.40 6.65 -14.90
CA ASN A 66 -9.94 6.64 -14.78
C ASN A 66 -9.35 5.26 -14.46
N TYR A 67 -10.13 4.39 -13.82
CA TYR A 67 -9.70 3.08 -13.34
C TYR A 67 -10.57 1.98 -13.88
N GLU A 68 -9.96 0.83 -14.13
CA GLU A 68 -10.65 -0.44 -14.33
C GLU A 68 -9.88 -1.54 -13.63
N SER A 69 -10.62 -2.40 -12.93
CA SER A 69 -10.12 -3.55 -12.18
C SER A 69 -10.89 -4.79 -12.56
N ARG A 70 -10.15 -5.85 -12.88
CA ARG A 70 -10.68 -7.17 -13.25
C ARG A 70 -10.09 -8.20 -12.29
N ILE A 71 -10.83 -9.28 -12.02
CA ILE A 71 -10.38 -10.37 -11.16
C ILE A 71 -10.01 -11.57 -12.03
N LEU A 72 -8.90 -12.22 -11.75
CA LEU A 72 -8.46 -13.48 -12.35
C LEU A 72 -8.51 -14.57 -11.27
N LEU A 73 -9.08 -15.73 -11.60
CA LEU A 73 -9.19 -16.88 -10.70
C LEU A 73 -8.82 -18.16 -11.43
N LYS A 74 -8.09 -19.04 -10.77
CA LYS A 74 -7.78 -20.40 -11.27
C LYS A 74 -8.05 -21.42 -10.17
N PHE A 75 -8.69 -22.53 -10.53
CA PHE A 75 -9.04 -23.61 -9.59
C PHE A 75 -8.47 -24.94 -10.08
N ASP A 76 -7.94 -25.73 -9.16
CA ASP A 76 -7.40 -27.07 -9.45
C ASP A 76 -8.51 -28.11 -9.34
N PHE A 77 -9.09 -28.49 -10.48
CA PHE A 77 -10.11 -29.52 -10.54
C PHE A 77 -9.48 -30.92 -10.52
N PRO A 78 -9.65 -31.72 -9.44
CA PRO A 78 -9.11 -33.07 -9.43
C PRO A 78 -9.73 -33.91 -10.55
N ASP A 79 -8.91 -34.72 -11.23
CA ASP A 79 -9.21 -35.65 -12.34
C ASP A 79 -10.34 -36.65 -12.01
N SER A 80 -11.55 -36.16 -11.83
CA SER A 80 -12.73 -36.91 -11.47
C SER A 80 -13.91 -36.44 -12.31
N THR A 81 -14.70 -37.39 -12.82
CA THR A 81 -15.84 -37.06 -13.65
C THR A 81 -17.00 -36.57 -12.78
N TYR A 82 -17.31 -35.28 -12.85
CA TYR A 82 -18.38 -34.64 -12.09
C TYR A 82 -19.76 -34.89 -12.72
N GLN A 83 -20.30 -36.09 -12.54
CA GLN A 83 -21.65 -36.44 -13.01
C GLN A 83 -22.68 -36.43 -11.89
N GLY A 84 -23.89 -35.91 -12.16
CA GLY A 84 -25.01 -35.99 -11.22
C GLY A 84 -24.82 -35.13 -9.95
N LEU A 85 -24.17 -33.98 -10.07
CA LEU A 85 -24.19 -32.86 -9.13
C LEU A 85 -25.57 -32.20 -8.97
N ASP A 86 -25.88 -31.78 -7.75
CA ASP A 86 -27.08 -31.03 -7.42
C ASP A 86 -26.87 -29.51 -7.58
N ALA A 87 -25.64 -29.03 -7.33
CA ALA A 87 -25.27 -27.63 -7.49
C ALA A 87 -23.78 -27.45 -7.80
N ILE A 88 -23.47 -26.38 -8.53
CA ILE A 88 -22.11 -25.94 -8.89
C ILE A 88 -22.07 -24.44 -8.63
N LYS A 89 -21.20 -23.97 -7.72
CA LYS A 89 -21.22 -22.58 -7.27
C LYS A 89 -19.84 -21.97 -7.14
N LEU A 90 -19.67 -20.74 -7.65
CA LEU A 90 -18.58 -19.85 -7.27
C LEU A 90 -19.07 -18.87 -6.21
N ILE A 91 -18.31 -18.70 -5.13
CA ILE A 91 -18.63 -17.80 -4.03
C ILE A 91 -17.45 -16.86 -3.79
N LEU A 92 -17.69 -15.55 -3.93
CA LEU A 92 -16.77 -14.50 -3.49
C LEU A 92 -17.41 -13.74 -2.34
N LYS A 93 -16.73 -13.69 -1.19
CA LYS A 93 -17.22 -12.98 -0.01
C LYS A 93 -16.79 -11.53 -0.05
N ARG A 94 -17.74 -10.59 0.08
CA ARG A 94 -17.42 -9.15 0.09
C ARG A 94 -16.60 -8.78 1.31
N ASN A 95 -15.68 -7.84 1.12
CA ASN A 95 -15.00 -7.14 2.20
C ASN A 95 -15.81 -5.89 2.57
N ASP A 96 -16.35 -5.87 3.79
CA ASP A 96 -17.24 -4.81 4.30
C ASP A 96 -16.52 -3.56 4.80
N ARG A 97 -15.18 -3.53 4.74
CA ARG A 97 -14.35 -2.37 5.10
C ARG A 97 -14.35 -1.25 4.07
N PHE A 98 -14.95 -1.47 2.91
CA PHE A 98 -15.00 -0.52 1.79
C PHE A 98 -16.42 -0.03 1.53
N HIS A 99 -16.53 1.14 0.89
CA HIS A 99 -17.83 1.65 0.46
C HIS A 99 -18.56 0.64 -0.45
N LYS A 100 -19.87 0.54 -0.25
CA LYS A 100 -20.71 -0.47 -0.90
C LYS A 100 -21.36 0.08 -2.15
N ASP A 101 -20.71 -0.14 -3.29
CA ASP A 101 -21.37 0.00 -4.59
C ASP A 101 -22.08 -1.30 -4.98
N THR A 102 -23.00 -1.17 -5.94
CA THR A 102 -23.53 -2.27 -6.74
C THR A 102 -22.82 -2.24 -8.07
N VAL A 103 -22.23 -3.36 -8.48
CA VAL A 103 -21.54 -3.51 -9.77
C VAL A 103 -22.12 -4.72 -10.48
N LYS A 104 -22.46 -4.53 -11.75
CA LYS A 104 -22.73 -5.59 -12.71
C LYS A 104 -21.43 -6.06 -13.31
N PHE A 105 -21.33 -7.35 -13.55
CA PHE A 105 -20.13 -7.96 -14.10
C PHE A 105 -20.50 -9.12 -15.01
N SER A 106 -19.54 -9.48 -15.85
CA SER A 106 -19.53 -10.69 -16.66
C SER A 106 -18.40 -11.61 -16.21
N ILE A 107 -18.59 -12.91 -16.43
CA ILE A 107 -17.56 -13.93 -16.22
C ILE A 107 -17.24 -14.53 -17.58
N HIS A 108 -15.96 -14.56 -17.92
CA HIS A 108 -15.42 -15.16 -19.14
C HIS A 108 -14.34 -16.20 -18.77
N LEU A 109 -14.10 -17.13 -19.69
CA LEU A 109 -13.04 -18.12 -19.57
C LEU A 109 -11.77 -17.59 -20.22
N LEU A 110 -10.62 -17.82 -19.60
CA LEU A 110 -9.32 -17.42 -20.13
C LEU A 110 -8.85 -18.39 -21.21
N ASP A 111 -8.34 -17.84 -22.31
CA ASP A 111 -7.76 -18.62 -23.41
C ASP A 111 -6.33 -19.09 -23.10
N VAL A 112 -5.67 -18.42 -22.16
CA VAL A 112 -4.25 -18.60 -21.82
C VAL A 112 -4.03 -18.54 -20.33
N GLU A 113 -3.06 -19.32 -19.86
CA GLU A 113 -2.66 -19.37 -18.46
C GLU A 113 -1.97 -18.07 -18.01
N PHE A 114 -2.22 -17.70 -16.75
CA PHE A 114 -1.58 -16.60 -16.04
C PHE A 114 -0.79 -17.11 -14.83
N ASP A 115 0.08 -16.27 -14.29
CA ASP A 115 0.79 -16.49 -13.03
C ASP A 115 0.45 -15.34 -12.08
N GLU A 116 -0.14 -15.65 -10.94
CA GLU A 116 -0.57 -14.70 -9.91
C GLU A 116 0.54 -13.70 -9.53
N SER A 117 1.80 -14.13 -9.51
CA SER A 117 2.93 -13.29 -9.08
C SER A 117 3.33 -12.23 -10.12
N TYR A 118 2.88 -12.36 -11.37
CA TYR A 118 3.29 -11.50 -12.48
C TYR A 118 2.12 -10.90 -13.26
N ALA A 119 0.92 -11.48 -13.14
CA ALA A 119 -0.26 -11.02 -13.84
C ALA A 119 -0.57 -9.55 -13.47
N ASN A 120 -0.63 -8.72 -14.51
CA ASN A 120 -0.99 -7.32 -14.44
C ASN A 120 -1.78 -6.94 -15.71
N TRP A 121 -2.05 -5.66 -15.93
CA TRP A 121 -2.82 -5.23 -17.09
C TRP A 121 -2.16 -5.53 -18.45
N TYR A 122 -0.83 -5.62 -18.48
CA TYR A 122 -0.02 -5.80 -19.68
C TYR A 122 0.53 -7.21 -19.82
N ASP A 123 0.94 -7.82 -18.71
CA ASP A 123 1.58 -9.14 -18.70
C ASP A 123 0.76 -10.19 -17.96
N ARG A 124 0.82 -11.42 -18.44
CA ARG A 124 0.17 -12.60 -17.84
C ARG A 124 1.12 -13.48 -17.05
N LYS A 125 2.41 -13.48 -17.43
CA LYS A 125 3.51 -14.21 -16.77
C LYS A 125 4.80 -13.41 -16.90
N GLU A 126 5.88 -13.84 -16.23
CA GLU A 126 7.20 -13.21 -16.35
C GLU A 126 7.65 -13.13 -17.82
N GLY A 127 7.72 -11.91 -18.37
CA GLY A 127 8.16 -11.66 -19.74
C GLY A 127 7.16 -12.05 -20.84
N GLU A 128 5.93 -12.42 -20.49
CA GLU A 128 4.87 -12.79 -21.45
C GLU A 128 3.67 -11.85 -21.33
N SER A 129 3.46 -11.04 -22.38
CA SER A 129 2.33 -10.11 -22.45
C SER A 129 1.02 -10.77 -22.87
N TRP A 130 -0.11 -10.17 -22.48
CA TRP A 130 -1.40 -10.47 -23.09
C TRP A 130 -1.40 -10.10 -24.57
N VAL A 131 -2.18 -10.81 -25.40
CA VAL A 131 -2.44 -10.39 -26.78
C VAL A 131 -3.30 -9.12 -26.78
N ASN A 132 -4.33 -9.09 -25.94
CA ASN A 132 -5.15 -7.92 -25.65
C ASN A 132 -4.95 -7.49 -24.19
N GLN A 133 -4.60 -6.22 -23.97
CA GLN A 133 -4.39 -5.70 -22.62
C GLN A 133 -5.63 -5.89 -21.75
N GLY A 134 -5.39 -6.25 -20.48
CA GLY A 134 -6.44 -6.58 -19.52
C GLY A 134 -6.99 -8.01 -19.67
N GLY A 135 -6.42 -8.84 -20.54
CA GLY A 135 -6.69 -10.28 -20.60
C GLY A 135 -7.02 -10.83 -21.99
N ASP A 136 -6.74 -12.11 -22.18
CA ASP A 136 -7.14 -12.92 -23.34
C ASP A 136 -8.19 -13.94 -22.90
N PHE A 137 -9.43 -13.73 -23.33
CA PHE A 137 -10.59 -14.49 -22.88
C PHE A 137 -11.61 -14.65 -24.00
N GLU A 138 -12.45 -15.67 -23.87
CA GLU A 138 -13.53 -15.96 -24.81
C GLU A 138 -14.54 -14.80 -24.89
N GLU A 139 -14.93 -14.39 -26.10
CA GLU A 139 -15.85 -13.25 -26.29
C GLU A 139 -17.22 -13.46 -25.64
N ASP A 140 -17.71 -14.70 -25.64
CA ASP A 140 -19.00 -15.05 -25.04
C ASP A 140 -18.83 -15.21 -23.52
N SER A 141 -19.57 -14.40 -22.75
CA SER A 141 -19.61 -14.56 -21.30
C SER A 141 -20.38 -15.82 -20.93
N ILE A 142 -19.84 -16.62 -20.01
CA ILE A 142 -20.58 -17.75 -19.43
C ILE A 142 -21.67 -17.28 -18.46
N LEU A 143 -21.52 -16.08 -17.89
CA LEU A 143 -22.53 -15.50 -17.02
C LEU A 143 -22.46 -13.97 -17.02
N ILE A 144 -23.62 -13.33 -16.79
CA ILE A 144 -23.75 -11.93 -16.40
C ILE A 144 -24.50 -11.87 -15.07
N GLY A 145 -24.00 -11.09 -14.11
CA GLY A 145 -24.54 -11.03 -12.76
C GLY A 145 -24.51 -9.65 -12.11
N GLU A 146 -25.11 -9.58 -10.93
CA GLU A 146 -25.10 -8.44 -10.01
C GLU A 146 -24.88 -8.96 -8.58
N ILE A 147 -24.21 -8.18 -7.75
CA ILE A 147 -23.90 -8.55 -6.37
C ILE A 147 -25.06 -8.15 -5.44
N VAL A 148 -25.68 -9.13 -4.77
CA VAL A 148 -26.78 -8.91 -3.82
C VAL A 148 -26.40 -9.42 -2.42
N GLY A 149 -26.37 -8.53 -1.43
CA GLY A 149 -26.00 -8.85 -0.05
C GLY A 149 -24.48 -8.84 0.18
N ASP A 150 -23.99 -9.84 0.93
CA ASP A 150 -22.62 -9.88 1.45
C ASP A 150 -21.68 -10.83 0.68
N SER A 151 -22.20 -11.52 -0.34
CA SER A 151 -21.41 -12.39 -1.22
C SER A 151 -21.89 -12.27 -2.66
N LEU A 152 -20.98 -12.44 -3.59
CA LEU A 152 -21.31 -12.90 -4.92
C LEU A 152 -21.45 -14.42 -4.88
N VAL A 153 -22.60 -14.94 -5.29
CA VAL A 153 -22.82 -16.37 -5.51
C VAL A 153 -23.25 -16.56 -6.95
N VAL A 154 -22.46 -17.30 -7.70
CA VAL A 154 -22.73 -17.66 -9.08
C VAL A 154 -23.04 -19.13 -9.13
N GLU A 155 -24.15 -19.50 -9.77
CA GLU A 155 -24.52 -20.89 -9.98
C GLU A 155 -24.28 -21.26 -11.44
N PHE A 156 -23.61 -22.38 -11.66
CA PHE A 156 -23.31 -22.91 -12.99
C PHE A 156 -24.10 -24.19 -13.27
N ASN A 157 -24.27 -24.49 -14.55
CA ASN A 157 -24.74 -25.78 -15.02
C ASN A 157 -23.56 -26.70 -15.43
N TYR A 158 -23.86 -27.94 -15.78
CA TYR A 158 -22.82 -28.93 -16.10
C TYR A 158 -22.04 -28.64 -17.38
N ILE A 159 -22.67 -28.01 -18.37
CA ILE A 159 -22.01 -27.67 -19.63
C ILE A 159 -20.96 -26.60 -19.34
N GLU A 160 -21.34 -25.56 -18.58
CA GLU A 160 -20.42 -24.51 -18.13
C GLU A 160 -19.30 -25.08 -17.25
N LEU A 161 -19.56 -26.08 -16.41
CA LEU A 161 -18.51 -26.74 -15.63
C LEU A 161 -17.49 -27.46 -16.50
N ASP A 162 -17.94 -28.20 -17.53
CA ASP A 162 -17.02 -28.88 -18.46
C ASP A 162 -16.15 -27.85 -19.22
N GLU A 163 -16.71 -26.69 -19.56
CA GLU A 163 -15.97 -25.57 -20.17
C GLU A 163 -14.97 -24.95 -19.19
N ILE A 164 -15.39 -24.63 -17.95
CA ILE A 164 -14.52 -24.10 -16.88
C ILE A 164 -13.33 -25.04 -16.61
N MET A 165 -13.57 -26.35 -16.54
CA MET A 165 -12.51 -27.35 -16.32
C MET A 165 -11.51 -27.45 -17.48
N SER A 166 -11.91 -27.03 -18.67
CA SER A 166 -11.06 -27.07 -19.87
C SER A 166 -10.31 -25.76 -20.11
N ALA A 167 -10.67 -24.70 -19.38
CA ALA A 167 -10.08 -23.38 -19.50
C ALA A 167 -8.84 -23.21 -18.61
N GLU A 168 -8.01 -22.21 -18.93
CA GLU A 168 -6.80 -21.89 -18.18
C GLU A 168 -7.08 -21.03 -16.93
N GLY A 169 -8.34 -20.62 -16.74
CA GLY A 169 -8.83 -19.84 -15.61
C GLY A 169 -10.10 -19.06 -15.97
N MET A 170 -10.53 -18.20 -15.07
CA MET A 170 -11.68 -17.31 -15.22
C MET A 170 -11.26 -15.85 -15.05
N ILE A 171 -11.89 -14.96 -15.80
CA ILE A 171 -11.81 -13.52 -15.61
C ILE A 171 -13.18 -12.94 -15.31
N ILE A 172 -13.25 -12.04 -14.32
CA ILE A 172 -14.47 -11.32 -13.94
C ILE A 172 -14.30 -9.85 -14.32
N ILE A 173 -15.18 -9.34 -15.18
CA ILE A 173 -15.05 -8.03 -15.83
C ILE A 173 -16.22 -7.12 -15.43
N PRO A 174 -15.98 -5.86 -15.03
CA PRO A 174 -17.05 -4.94 -14.68
C PRO A 174 -17.79 -4.42 -15.92
N GLU A 175 -19.13 -4.47 -15.88
CA GLU A 175 -20.01 -4.00 -16.95
C GLU A 175 -20.46 -2.54 -16.74
N ASP A 176 -20.64 -2.12 -15.49
CA ASP A 176 -21.02 -0.76 -15.12
C ASP A 176 -20.00 -0.10 -14.16
N SER A 177 -20.27 1.15 -13.78
CA SER A 177 -19.38 1.95 -12.94
C SER A 177 -19.60 1.70 -11.45
N GLY A 178 -18.51 1.73 -10.68
CA GLY A 178 -18.48 1.48 -9.24
C GLY A 178 -17.40 0.47 -8.89
N PHE A 179 -17.13 0.26 -7.60
CA PHE A 179 -16.16 -0.74 -7.16
C PHE A 179 -16.71 -1.64 -6.05
N VAL A 180 -16.39 -2.93 -6.15
CA VAL A 180 -16.67 -3.91 -5.11
C VAL A 180 -15.42 -4.69 -4.78
N TYR A 181 -15.22 -4.90 -3.48
CA TYR A 181 -14.07 -5.55 -2.90
C TYR A 181 -14.49 -6.91 -2.34
N PHE A 182 -13.71 -7.92 -2.66
CA PHE A 182 -13.81 -9.27 -2.12
C PHE A 182 -12.53 -9.61 -1.37
N HIS A 183 -12.60 -10.62 -0.51
CA HIS A 183 -11.41 -11.22 0.08
C HIS A 183 -10.66 -12.05 -0.97
N SER A 184 -9.34 -11.95 -0.98
CA SER A 184 -8.44 -12.91 -1.64
C SER A 184 -8.10 -14.07 -0.71
N ASP A 185 -7.24 -14.99 -1.14
CA ASP A 185 -6.65 -16.01 -0.27
C ASP A 185 -5.87 -15.40 0.91
N GLU A 186 -5.05 -14.36 0.68
CA GLU A 186 -4.32 -13.63 1.72
C GLU A 186 -5.25 -12.88 2.69
N GLY A 187 -6.46 -12.56 2.23
CA GLY A 187 -7.50 -11.89 3.00
C GLY A 187 -8.19 -12.76 4.05
N GLY A 188 -7.95 -14.08 4.04
CA GLY A 188 -8.48 -15.04 5.01
C GLY A 188 -9.87 -15.61 4.70
N TYR A 189 -10.50 -15.19 3.60
CA TYR A 189 -11.72 -15.79 3.06
C TYR A 189 -11.59 -15.93 1.55
N SER A 190 -10.81 -16.91 1.09
CA SER A 190 -10.55 -17.13 -0.33
C SER A 190 -11.84 -17.34 -1.14
N PRO A 191 -11.81 -16.96 -2.44
CA PRO A 191 -12.75 -17.45 -3.43
C PRO A 191 -13.00 -18.96 -3.30
N GLN A 192 -14.27 -19.38 -3.34
CA GLN A 192 -14.63 -20.79 -3.21
C GLN A 192 -15.39 -21.28 -4.44
N PHE A 193 -14.93 -22.38 -5.03
CA PHE A 193 -15.68 -23.13 -6.02
C PHE A 193 -16.20 -24.42 -5.38
N LEU A 194 -17.52 -24.53 -5.25
CA LEU A 194 -18.20 -25.60 -4.53
C LEU A 194 -19.00 -26.46 -5.50
N ILE A 195 -18.90 -27.77 -5.32
CA ILE A 195 -19.76 -28.74 -5.99
C ILE A 195 -20.55 -29.52 -4.93
N GLU A 196 -21.84 -29.74 -5.19
CA GLU A 196 -22.73 -30.46 -4.29
C GLU A 196 -23.25 -31.72 -4.97
N LYS A 197 -23.26 -32.84 -4.25
CA LYS A 197 -23.86 -34.10 -4.73
C LYS A 197 -24.39 -34.92 -3.57
N ASN A 198 -25.67 -35.25 -3.59
CA ASN A 198 -26.38 -35.97 -2.53
C ASN A 198 -26.14 -35.33 -1.15
N GLU A 199 -26.30 -34.01 -1.04
CA GLU A 199 -26.07 -33.21 0.18
C GLU A 199 -24.62 -33.17 0.68
N VAL A 200 -23.66 -33.73 -0.09
CA VAL A 200 -22.23 -33.64 0.21
C VAL A 200 -21.63 -32.49 -0.59
N ILE A 201 -21.09 -31.49 0.12
CA ILE A 201 -20.40 -30.35 -0.47
C ILE A 201 -18.90 -30.64 -0.51
N SER A 202 -18.30 -30.53 -1.70
CA SER A 202 -16.85 -30.56 -1.90
C SER A 202 -16.38 -29.21 -2.40
N SER A 203 -15.31 -28.69 -1.79
CA SER A 203 -14.63 -27.50 -2.28
C SER A 203 -13.53 -27.89 -3.25
N ILE A 204 -13.50 -27.23 -4.40
CA ILE A 204 -12.37 -27.28 -5.32
C ILE A 204 -11.30 -26.31 -4.81
N PRO A 205 -10.03 -26.72 -4.71
CA PRO A 205 -8.94 -25.84 -4.31
C PRO A 205 -8.78 -24.65 -5.28
N LEU A 206 -8.59 -23.46 -4.72
CA LEU A 206 -8.09 -22.32 -5.46
C LEU A 206 -6.58 -22.53 -5.71
N GLU A 207 -6.16 -22.35 -6.94
CA GLU A 207 -4.75 -22.44 -7.35
C GLU A 207 -4.10 -21.06 -7.34
N ASP A 208 -4.74 -20.08 -7.98
CA ASP A 208 -4.24 -18.71 -8.13
C ASP A 208 -5.41 -17.71 -8.05
N ASP A 209 -5.23 -16.59 -7.33
CA ASP A 209 -6.13 -15.43 -7.42
C ASP A 209 -5.38 -14.10 -7.48
N CYS A 210 -5.79 -13.22 -8.39
CA CYS A 210 -5.32 -11.85 -8.40
C CYS A 210 -6.35 -10.91 -8.98
N HIS A 211 -6.09 -9.62 -8.87
CA HIS A 211 -6.80 -8.63 -9.68
C HIS A 211 -5.80 -7.83 -10.50
N ILE A 212 -6.21 -7.38 -11.67
CA ILE A 212 -5.39 -6.54 -12.55
C ILE A 212 -6.06 -5.18 -12.66
N VAL A 213 -5.25 -4.13 -12.53
CA VAL A 213 -5.73 -2.75 -12.48
C VAL A 213 -5.06 -1.94 -13.57
N THR A 214 -5.85 -1.11 -14.24
CA THR A 214 -5.38 0.05 -14.98
C THR A 214 -5.86 1.32 -14.30
N GLY A 215 -5.10 2.41 -14.48
CA GLY A 215 -5.34 3.68 -13.82
C GLY A 215 -4.83 4.88 -14.62
N PRO A 216 -5.06 6.09 -14.12
CA PRO A 216 -4.57 7.30 -14.77
C PRO A 216 -3.03 7.34 -14.75
N GLU A 217 -2.45 7.86 -15.83
CA GLU A 217 -1.01 8.16 -15.87
C GLU A 217 -0.81 9.62 -15.43
N PRO A 218 -0.13 9.88 -14.30
CA PRO A 218 0.14 11.24 -13.87
C PRO A 218 1.01 11.94 -14.91
N SER A 219 0.71 13.21 -15.19
CA SER A 219 1.59 14.00 -16.03
C SER A 219 2.94 14.20 -15.32
N GLY A 220 4.02 14.42 -16.06
CA GLY A 220 5.37 14.52 -15.48
C GLY A 220 5.60 15.70 -14.52
N ILE A 221 4.60 16.58 -14.34
CA ILE A 221 4.61 17.68 -13.37
C ILE A 221 3.67 17.44 -12.18
N GLU A 222 2.98 16.32 -12.11
CA GLU A 222 2.08 16.01 -11.02
C GLU A 222 2.72 15.08 -10.01
N ASP A 223 2.40 15.32 -8.74
CA ASP A 223 2.92 14.60 -7.59
C ASP A 223 1.77 13.75 -7.02
N TRP A 224 1.90 12.44 -7.04
CA TRP A 224 0.86 11.49 -6.68
C TRP A 224 1.42 10.42 -5.75
N ILE A 225 0.56 9.92 -4.89
CA ILE A 225 0.76 8.67 -4.15
C ILE A 225 -0.47 7.78 -4.34
N GLY A 226 -0.30 6.46 -4.34
CA GLY A 226 -1.45 5.56 -4.48
C GLY A 226 -1.18 4.09 -4.23
N SER A 227 -2.25 3.31 -4.37
CA SER A 227 -2.38 1.88 -4.08
C SER A 227 -3.20 1.22 -5.19
N GLY A 228 -2.93 -0.06 -5.46
CA GLY A 228 -3.47 -0.83 -6.58
C GLY A 228 -2.68 -0.52 -7.85
N MET A 229 -2.68 0.76 -8.23
CA MET A 229 -1.63 1.34 -9.08
C MET A 229 -0.64 2.07 -8.16
N PRO A 230 0.58 1.56 -7.95
CA PRO A 230 1.49 2.15 -6.98
C PRO A 230 2.12 3.40 -7.58
N TYR A 231 1.64 4.56 -7.12
CA TYR A 231 2.31 5.85 -7.32
C TYR A 231 3.14 6.14 -6.08
N ARG A 232 4.42 6.45 -6.28
CA ARG A 232 5.37 6.85 -5.23
C ARG A 232 5.83 8.26 -5.53
N ASN A 233 5.58 9.21 -4.63
CA ASN A 233 6.12 10.54 -4.79
C ASN A 233 7.56 10.56 -4.30
N TYR A 234 8.49 10.84 -5.22
CA TYR A 234 9.86 11.17 -4.88
C TYR A 234 9.92 12.61 -4.39
N ALA A 235 10.60 12.84 -3.27
CA ALA A 235 10.92 14.17 -2.77
C ALA A 235 12.37 14.22 -2.31
N LYS A 236 13.10 15.26 -2.74
CA LYS A 236 14.44 15.57 -2.25
C LYS A 236 14.49 16.98 -1.73
N PHE A 237 15.04 17.17 -0.54
CA PHE A 237 15.13 18.47 0.13
C PHE A 237 16.58 18.97 0.12
N VAL A 238 16.73 20.30 0.07
CA VAL A 238 18.04 20.93 0.21
C VAL A 238 18.48 20.79 1.66
N PHE A 239 19.60 20.09 1.89
CA PHE A 239 20.19 20.00 3.22
C PHE A 239 20.83 21.34 3.60
N ASP A 240 20.54 21.82 4.80
CA ASP A 240 21.16 23.05 5.33
C ASP A 240 22.33 22.71 6.27
N SER A 241 23.51 23.22 5.91
CA SER A 241 24.74 23.10 6.71
C SER A 241 24.63 23.64 8.14
N VAL A 242 23.65 24.51 8.44
CA VAL A 242 23.36 25.00 9.80
C VAL A 242 23.05 23.84 10.76
N LEU A 243 22.55 22.71 10.24
CA LEU A 243 22.22 21.52 11.02
C LEU A 243 23.45 20.67 11.38
N ILE A 244 24.62 20.93 10.79
CA ILE A 244 25.85 20.18 11.10
C ILE A 244 26.20 20.35 12.59
N ASP A 245 26.54 19.23 13.23
CA ASP A 245 26.83 19.12 14.68
C ASP A 245 25.66 19.55 15.60
N LYS A 246 24.43 19.58 15.09
CA LYS A 246 23.21 19.86 15.86
C LYS A 246 22.49 18.56 16.23
N LYS A 247 21.74 18.63 17.32
CA LYS A 247 20.83 17.55 17.71
C LYS A 247 19.41 17.91 17.30
N VAL A 248 18.77 17.04 16.54
CA VAL A 248 17.37 17.16 16.16
C VAL A 248 16.48 16.79 17.35
N ILE A 249 15.49 17.62 17.63
CA ILE A 249 14.46 17.39 18.64
C ILE A 249 13.18 16.88 17.99
N TYR A 250 12.81 17.44 16.84
CA TYR A 250 11.70 16.98 16.02
C TYR A 250 11.98 17.30 14.54
N ALA A 251 11.40 16.53 13.63
CA ALA A 251 11.33 16.92 12.24
C ALA A 251 10.04 16.40 11.60
N ASP A 252 9.23 17.30 11.06
CA ASP A 252 7.94 16.98 10.48
C ASP A 252 7.97 17.20 8.97
N LEU A 253 7.80 16.12 8.21
CA LEU A 253 7.50 16.19 6.78
C LEU A 253 6.02 16.48 6.61
N SER A 254 5.68 17.55 5.91
CA SER A 254 4.31 17.94 5.60
C SER A 254 4.09 18.19 4.12
N PHE A 255 2.86 17.97 3.67
CA PHE A 255 2.39 18.25 2.31
C PHE A 255 0.86 18.32 2.28
N GLU A 256 0.33 18.96 1.23
CA GLU A 256 -1.10 19.18 1.03
C GLU A 256 -1.62 18.40 -0.19
N SER A 257 -2.90 18.02 -0.18
CA SER A 257 -3.58 17.39 -1.33
C SER A 257 -4.68 18.28 -1.91
N GLU A 258 -4.92 18.15 -3.22
CA GLU A 258 -6.01 18.86 -3.92
C GLU A 258 -7.10 17.95 -4.46
N ASP A 259 -6.79 16.67 -4.70
CA ASP A 259 -7.73 15.69 -5.24
C ASP A 259 -7.37 14.28 -4.72
N TYR A 260 -8.38 13.43 -4.60
CA TYR A 260 -8.21 12.06 -4.12
C TYR A 260 -9.31 11.13 -4.63
N PHE A 261 -8.93 9.89 -4.91
CA PHE A 261 -9.85 8.77 -5.10
C PHE A 261 -9.54 7.74 -4.04
N ILE A 262 -10.44 7.57 -3.06
CA ILE A 262 -10.25 6.68 -1.91
C ILE A 262 -11.58 6.01 -1.57
N MET A 263 -11.60 4.68 -1.46
CA MET A 263 -12.81 3.88 -1.17
C MET A 263 -12.92 3.42 0.30
N ARG A 264 -11.95 3.82 1.14
CA ARG A 264 -11.86 3.49 2.57
C ARG A 264 -11.94 4.74 3.43
N ASP A 265 -12.32 4.60 4.70
CA ASP A 265 -12.44 5.73 5.64
C ASP A 265 -11.08 6.32 6.08
N SER A 266 -9.99 5.59 5.85
CA SER A 266 -8.66 5.98 6.34
C SER A 266 -7.54 5.41 5.50
N ILE A 267 -6.47 6.17 5.32
CA ILE A 267 -5.27 5.77 4.57
C ILE A 267 -4.04 5.73 5.46
N GLU A 268 -3.06 4.91 5.11
CA GLU A 268 -1.75 4.88 5.76
C GLU A 268 -0.70 5.36 4.77
N ILE A 269 0.03 6.40 5.16
CA ILE A 269 1.11 6.98 4.36
C ILE A 269 2.43 6.65 5.03
N GLY A 270 3.30 6.01 4.25
CA GLY A 270 4.66 5.67 4.61
C GLY A 270 5.68 6.58 3.94
N VAL A 271 6.82 6.74 4.61
CA VAL A 271 7.99 7.43 4.07
C VAL A 271 9.19 6.51 4.15
N ARG A 272 9.87 6.28 3.02
CA ARG A 272 11.12 5.50 2.94
C ARG A 272 12.24 6.38 2.44
N GLU A 273 13.43 6.19 3.00
CA GLU A 273 14.63 6.81 2.45
C GLU A 273 15.13 6.04 1.23
N LEU A 274 15.80 6.74 0.31
CA LEU A 274 16.55 6.10 -0.76
C LEU A 274 17.98 5.79 -0.30
N LEU A 275 18.48 4.60 -0.64
CA LEU A 275 19.85 4.19 -0.31
C LEU A 275 20.85 4.54 -1.42
N GLU A 276 20.36 4.88 -2.59
CA GLU A 276 21.14 5.23 -3.77
C GLU A 276 20.42 6.33 -4.58
N PRO A 277 21.10 7.01 -5.51
CA PRO A 277 20.45 7.96 -6.41
C PRO A 277 19.25 7.34 -7.13
N ILE A 278 18.18 8.10 -7.26
CA ILE A 278 16.97 7.67 -7.99
C ILE A 278 17.31 7.32 -9.44
N ASP A 279 16.90 6.12 -9.85
CA ASP A 279 16.97 5.63 -11.24
C ASP A 279 15.55 5.40 -11.78
N ASP A 280 14.80 4.51 -11.13
CA ASP A 280 13.42 4.16 -11.48
C ASP A 280 12.58 3.74 -10.26
N PHE A 281 11.38 3.23 -10.51
CA PHE A 281 10.47 2.67 -9.50
C PHE A 281 11.09 1.58 -8.61
N ASN A 282 12.05 0.80 -9.13
CA ASN A 282 12.72 -0.31 -8.43
C ASN A 282 13.98 0.12 -7.66
N THR A 283 14.33 1.42 -7.68
CA THR A 283 15.47 1.95 -6.92
C THR A 283 15.46 1.46 -5.48
N THR A 284 16.62 1.03 -4.99
CA THR A 284 16.74 0.42 -3.66
C THR A 284 16.34 1.41 -2.56
N THR A 285 15.35 1.01 -1.76
CA THR A 285 14.86 1.79 -0.62
C THR A 285 15.38 1.26 0.71
N GLY A 286 15.52 2.16 1.68
CA GLY A 286 15.88 1.86 3.04
C GLY A 286 14.68 1.43 3.90
N PRO A 287 14.89 1.32 5.22
CA PRO A 287 13.79 1.09 6.15
C PRO A 287 12.75 2.22 6.09
N LEU A 288 11.55 1.90 6.56
CA LEU A 288 10.49 2.87 6.77
C LEU A 288 10.93 3.88 7.82
N ILE A 289 11.04 5.15 7.45
CA ILE A 289 11.48 6.24 8.33
C ILE A 289 10.30 6.95 9.02
N GLY A 290 9.10 6.84 8.44
CA GLY A 290 7.86 7.34 9.02
C GLY A 290 6.65 6.55 8.50
N LEU A 291 5.64 6.39 9.35
CA LEU A 291 4.36 5.78 9.01
C LEU A 291 3.28 6.44 9.85
N LYS A 292 2.20 6.89 9.20
CA LYS A 292 1.06 7.44 9.92
C LYS A 292 -0.24 7.16 9.19
N LYS A 293 -1.27 6.92 9.99
CA LYS A 293 -2.65 6.75 9.53
C LYS A 293 -3.38 8.08 9.55
N PHE A 294 -4.13 8.36 8.50
CA PHE A 294 -4.89 9.57 8.26
C PHE A 294 -6.34 9.23 7.93
N ALA A 295 -7.25 10.17 8.18
CA ALA A 295 -8.60 10.06 7.64
C ALA A 295 -8.56 10.24 6.12
N ALA A 296 -9.49 9.63 5.39
CA ALA A 296 -9.49 9.71 3.94
C ALA A 296 -9.81 11.12 3.40
N ASP A 297 -10.45 11.96 4.20
CA ASP A 297 -10.78 13.36 3.89
C ASP A 297 -9.76 14.37 4.43
N ASP A 298 -8.67 13.91 5.06
CA ASP A 298 -7.56 14.80 5.43
C ASP A 298 -6.94 15.41 4.18
N THR A 299 -6.64 16.72 4.21
CA THR A 299 -5.97 17.43 3.10
C THR A 299 -4.57 17.91 3.45
N LEU A 300 -4.17 17.78 4.73
CA LEU A 300 -2.86 18.16 5.24
C LEU A 300 -2.26 16.97 5.97
N PHE A 301 -1.11 16.52 5.49
CA PHE A 301 -0.42 15.37 6.04
C PHE A 301 0.84 15.82 6.75
N SER A 302 1.14 15.22 7.90
CA SER A 302 2.35 15.51 8.69
C SER A 302 2.87 14.23 9.31
N ILE A 303 4.11 13.87 8.99
CA ILE A 303 4.77 12.62 9.37
C ILE A 303 6.12 12.94 10.03
N ASP A 304 6.36 12.40 11.22
CA ASP A 304 7.63 12.54 11.94
C ASP A 304 8.73 11.75 11.22
N ILE A 305 9.82 12.44 10.89
CA ILE A 305 11.02 11.91 10.25
C ILE A 305 12.30 12.35 10.98
N ALA A 306 12.21 12.73 12.26
CA ALA A 306 13.32 13.27 13.07
C ALA A 306 14.58 12.39 13.02
N LYS A 307 14.41 11.07 13.09
CA LYS A 307 15.52 10.10 13.04
C LYS A 307 16.27 10.14 11.71
N HIS A 308 15.56 10.34 10.61
CA HIS A 308 16.17 10.44 9.29
C HIS A 308 16.95 11.74 9.15
N ILE A 309 16.40 12.88 9.61
CA ILE A 309 17.13 14.14 9.61
C ILE A 309 18.39 14.07 10.49
N GLN A 310 18.30 13.45 11.67
CA GLN A 310 19.48 13.23 12.52
C GLN A 310 20.57 12.42 11.79
N ARG A 311 20.18 11.38 11.05
CA ARG A 311 21.13 10.61 10.23
C ARG A 311 21.73 11.42 9.09
N LEU A 312 20.93 12.27 8.42
CA LEU A 312 21.44 13.15 7.35
C LEU A 312 22.46 14.17 7.89
N ILE A 313 22.30 14.62 9.13
CA ILE A 313 23.30 15.48 9.79
C ILE A 313 24.63 14.75 9.98
N GLU A 314 24.57 13.48 10.41
CA GLU A 314 25.75 12.65 10.63
C GLU A 314 26.42 12.22 9.31
N TYR A 315 25.63 12.04 8.24
CA TYR A 315 26.08 11.57 6.93
C TYR A 315 25.44 12.37 5.78
N PRO A 316 25.81 13.65 5.56
CA PRO A 316 25.16 14.52 4.57
C PRO A 316 25.22 14.01 3.12
N ASP A 317 26.29 13.30 2.76
CA ASP A 317 26.50 12.74 1.42
C ASP A 317 25.49 11.63 1.07
N SER A 318 24.74 11.12 2.06
CA SER A 318 23.72 10.07 1.88
C SER A 318 22.32 10.62 1.56
N ASN A 319 22.18 11.93 1.30
CA ASN A 319 20.89 12.53 0.94
C ASN A 319 20.53 12.25 -0.55
N PHE A 320 19.96 11.06 -0.78
CA PHE A 320 19.42 10.68 -2.10
C PHE A 320 17.95 11.08 -2.32
N GLY A 321 17.26 11.41 -1.23
CA GLY A 321 15.83 11.74 -1.21
C GLY A 321 15.01 10.68 -0.49
N ILE A 322 13.70 10.85 -0.54
CA ILE A 322 12.71 9.96 0.09
C ILE A 322 11.61 9.61 -0.92
N PHE A 323 10.96 8.47 -0.70
CA PHE A 323 9.67 8.17 -1.30
C PHE A 323 8.57 8.31 -0.26
N ILE A 324 7.50 9.00 -0.65
CA ILE A 324 6.23 9.08 0.05
C ILE A 324 5.26 8.16 -0.71
N MET A 325 4.55 7.28 -0.02
CA MET A 325 3.72 6.26 -0.65
C MET A 325 2.60 5.80 0.28
N PHE A 326 1.54 5.19 -0.29
CA PHE A 326 0.59 4.44 0.52
C PHE A 326 1.21 3.13 0.99
N LEU A 327 0.80 2.66 2.16
CA LEU A 327 1.16 1.34 2.67
C LEU A 327 -0.09 0.61 3.19
N PRO A 328 -0.32 -0.67 2.82
CA PRO A 328 0.31 -1.38 1.71
C PRO A 328 -0.02 -0.74 0.35
N GLU A 329 0.85 -0.90 -0.64
CA GLU A 329 0.62 -0.43 -2.02
C GLU A 329 -0.32 -1.33 -2.82
N SER A 330 -0.60 -2.54 -2.34
CA SER A 330 -1.47 -3.52 -3.00
C SER A 330 -2.86 -3.65 -2.37
N TYR A 331 -3.19 -2.82 -1.36
CA TYR A 331 -4.35 -3.08 -0.50
C TYR A 331 -5.70 -2.73 -1.16
N ASP A 332 -5.74 -1.68 -1.96
CA ASP A 332 -6.96 -1.12 -2.54
C ASP A 332 -6.64 -0.36 -3.83
N ILE A 333 -7.66 0.17 -4.52
CA ILE A 333 -7.45 1.16 -5.59
C ILE A 333 -7.68 2.53 -4.97
N ALA A 334 -6.60 3.29 -4.81
CA ALA A 334 -6.67 4.64 -4.27
C ALA A 334 -5.54 5.50 -4.83
N ASN A 335 -5.79 6.80 -4.95
CA ASN A 335 -4.75 7.78 -5.21
C ASN A 335 -5.02 9.09 -4.46
N LEU A 336 -3.95 9.84 -4.28
CA LEU A 336 -3.98 11.19 -3.76
C LEU A 336 -3.01 12.04 -4.57
N LYS A 337 -3.52 13.16 -5.08
CA LYS A 337 -2.73 14.16 -5.79
C LYS A 337 -2.23 15.22 -4.83
N ILE A 338 -0.92 15.29 -4.69
CA ILE A 338 -0.21 16.25 -3.85
C ILE A 338 -0.10 17.58 -4.60
N ILE A 339 -0.37 18.68 -3.89
CA ILE A 339 -0.16 20.03 -4.41
C ILE A 339 1.35 20.21 -4.64
N ARG A 340 1.75 20.38 -5.89
CA ARG A 340 3.17 20.51 -6.27
C ARG A 340 3.83 21.64 -5.48
N GLY A 341 4.93 21.32 -4.82
CA GLY A 341 5.69 22.28 -4.01
C GLY A 341 5.14 22.53 -2.59
N SER A 342 4.06 21.85 -2.18
CA SER A 342 3.58 21.90 -0.79
C SER A 342 4.45 21.14 0.20
N HIS A 343 5.34 20.27 -0.30
CA HIS A 343 6.30 19.53 0.51
C HIS A 343 7.21 20.46 1.31
N SER A 344 7.21 20.28 2.63
CA SER A 344 8.09 21.00 3.54
C SER A 344 8.57 20.08 4.67
N ILE A 345 9.82 20.26 5.10
CA ILE A 345 10.33 19.65 6.32
C ILE A 345 10.64 20.75 7.32
N LYS A 346 9.90 20.77 8.42
CA LYS A 346 10.19 21.64 9.56
C LYS A 346 11.06 20.89 10.56
N VAL A 347 12.23 21.41 10.88
CA VAL A 347 13.20 20.79 11.81
C VAL A 347 13.39 21.67 13.03
N GLY A 348 13.14 21.11 14.21
CA GLY A 348 13.56 21.69 15.48
C GLY A 348 14.90 21.12 15.93
N TYR A 349 15.88 21.96 16.21
CA TYR A 349 17.22 21.52 16.64
C TYR A 349 17.76 22.34 17.81
N ILE A 350 18.71 21.76 18.54
CA ILE A 350 19.47 22.44 19.59
C ILE A 350 20.97 22.44 19.25
N PRO A 351 21.69 23.54 19.54
CA PRO A 351 23.14 23.59 19.38
C PRO A 351 23.84 22.64 20.37
N PRO A 352 25.08 22.21 20.04
CA PRO A 352 25.90 21.50 21.01
C PRO A 352 26.18 22.44 22.19
N PRO A 353 26.32 21.90 23.41
CA PRO A 353 26.70 22.71 24.57
C PRO A 353 28.06 23.39 24.31
N GLU A 354 28.23 24.62 24.78
CA GLU A 354 29.52 25.30 24.71
C GLU A 354 30.60 24.46 25.40
N GLU A 355 31.73 24.24 24.72
CA GLU A 355 32.88 23.56 25.32
C GLU A 355 33.36 24.34 26.56
N ARG A 356 33.47 23.64 27.70
CA ARG A 356 33.86 24.20 28.99
C ARG A 356 35.35 24.49 29.12
#